data_AF-A0A6P2H855-F1
#
_entry.id   AF-A0A6P2H855-F1
#
_cell.length_a   1.000
_cell.length_b   1.000
_cell.length_c   1.000
_cell.angle_alpha   90.00
_cell.angle_beta   90.00
_cell.angle_gamma   90.00
#
_symmetry.space_group_name_H-M   'P 1'
#
loop_
_entity.id
_entity.type
_entity.pdbx_description
1 polymer ?
#
loop_
_entity_poly.entity_id
_entity_poly.type
_entity_poly.pdbx_seq_one_letter_code
_entity_poly.pdbx_strand_id
1 'polypeptide(L)'
;MTPDEFIFKLKSLPPDTTLTPYHLIAVLETISHSMGRGEDDIDSYPDSKLISEESLAEWIDESISTLQKWRVSGKGPKFIKKPKNIAYRVGDVREWLDNLTVASTAESHVRLHRLEGIFDAKFFPPTPLIICSSQAEPMPFFDSLTAPPEAVEGFILDYVEHYSTPEENLAAWLYNKMGSASLADLHKPMKEALANGANPNRKAKRVIGENLVEFSVADLLATFKGTDFGFGEFVYLLLDHDLDVSDVKDPSVQLMQAVNAHHLHHKLQSTLPQKPPQS
;
A
#
# COMPACT_ATOMS: atom_id res chain seq x y z
N MET A 1 8.39 -9.69 -10.93
CA MET A 1 8.21 -11.14 -10.69
C MET A 1 7.12 -11.27 -9.65
N THR A 2 6.12 -12.14 -9.86
CA THR A 2 5.08 -12.38 -8.85
C THR A 2 5.63 -13.25 -7.69
N PRO A 3 4.99 -13.27 -6.51
CA PRO A 3 5.37 -14.18 -5.42
C PRO A 3 5.38 -15.65 -5.85
N ASP A 4 4.43 -16.08 -6.66
CA ASP A 4 4.36 -17.46 -7.18
C ASP A 4 5.51 -17.76 -8.14
N GLU A 5 5.84 -16.83 -9.04
CA GLU A 5 7.02 -16.95 -9.92
C GLU A 5 8.32 -17.00 -9.11
N PHE A 6 8.40 -16.22 -8.02
CA PHE A 6 9.54 -16.20 -7.11
C PHE A 6 9.69 -17.54 -6.38
N ILE A 7 8.61 -18.08 -5.80
CA ILE A 7 8.59 -19.39 -5.15
C ILE A 7 8.91 -20.51 -6.15
N PHE A 8 8.35 -20.45 -7.36
CA PHE A 8 8.62 -21.41 -8.42
C PHE A 8 10.11 -21.43 -8.79
N LYS A 9 10.72 -20.26 -8.98
CA LYS A 9 12.16 -20.16 -9.26
C LYS A 9 13.00 -20.63 -8.09
N LEU A 10 12.61 -20.32 -6.85
CA LEU A 10 13.28 -20.79 -5.64
C LEU A 10 13.28 -22.33 -5.55
N LYS A 11 12.13 -22.96 -5.81
CA LYS A 11 12.00 -24.43 -5.85
C LYS A 11 12.78 -25.09 -6.99
N SER A 12 13.08 -24.32 -8.04
CA SER A 12 13.82 -24.79 -9.21
C SER A 12 15.34 -24.64 -9.06
N LEU A 13 15.83 -24.10 -7.93
CA LEU A 13 17.26 -23.97 -7.68
C LEU A 13 17.92 -25.35 -7.46
N PRO A 14 19.17 -25.52 -7.89
CA PRO A 14 19.97 -26.70 -7.56
C PRO A 14 20.06 -26.92 -6.04
N PRO A 15 20.03 -28.17 -5.54
CA PRO A 15 20.07 -28.46 -4.10
C PRO A 15 21.34 -27.97 -3.38
N ASP A 16 22.43 -27.77 -4.13
CA ASP A 16 23.73 -27.28 -3.68
C ASP A 16 23.88 -25.75 -3.76
N THR A 17 22.81 -25.04 -4.14
CA THR A 17 22.81 -23.57 -4.17
C THR A 17 23.09 -23.02 -2.79
N THR A 18 24.16 -22.23 -2.67
CA THR A 18 24.54 -21.62 -1.40
C THR A 18 23.68 -20.39 -1.14
N LEU A 19 22.91 -20.42 -0.05
CA LEU A 19 22.13 -19.28 0.42
C LEU A 19 22.77 -18.71 1.69
N THR A 20 23.01 -17.40 1.69
CA THR A 20 23.47 -16.68 2.88
C THR A 20 22.30 -16.36 3.81
N PRO A 21 22.54 -15.96 5.08
CA PRO A 21 21.48 -15.49 5.97
C PRO A 21 20.63 -14.37 5.36
N TYR A 22 21.25 -13.45 4.60
CA TYR A 22 20.53 -12.36 3.92
C TYR A 22 19.62 -12.86 2.80
N HIS A 23 20.04 -13.89 2.06
CA HIS A 23 19.15 -14.54 1.09
C HIS A 23 17.96 -15.23 1.80
N LEU A 24 18.20 -15.91 2.92
CA LEU A 24 17.13 -16.56 3.69
C LEU A 24 16.13 -15.55 4.26
N ILE A 25 16.62 -14.44 4.81
CA ILE A 25 15.75 -13.37 5.34
C ILE A 25 14.97 -12.72 4.19
N ALA A 26 15.61 -12.43 3.05
CA ALA A 26 14.93 -11.89 1.87
C ALA A 26 13.81 -12.82 1.36
N VAL A 27 14.04 -14.13 1.37
CA VAL A 27 13.03 -15.14 1.02
C VAL A 27 11.88 -15.14 2.03
N LEU A 28 12.19 -15.19 3.33
CA LEU A 28 11.17 -15.20 4.38
C LEU A 28 10.32 -13.93 4.35
N GLU A 29 10.93 -12.76 4.16
CA GLU A 29 10.22 -11.49 4.05
C GLU A 29 9.40 -11.41 2.75
N THR A 30 9.92 -11.91 1.62
CA THR A 30 9.13 -11.96 0.37
C THR A 30 7.90 -12.85 0.51
N ILE A 31 8.05 -14.00 1.17
CA ILE A 31 6.97 -14.97 1.36
C ILE A 31 6.02 -14.55 2.49
N SER A 32 6.48 -13.86 3.53
CA SER A 32 5.60 -13.39 4.61
C SER A 32 4.52 -12.42 4.13
N HIS A 33 4.76 -11.68 3.04
CA HIS A 33 3.75 -10.83 2.41
C HIS A 33 2.69 -11.64 1.62
N SER A 34 3.02 -12.86 1.17
CA SER A 34 2.06 -13.81 0.61
C SER A 34 1.36 -14.67 1.65
N MET A 35 1.92 -14.77 2.87
CA MET A 35 1.30 -15.45 3.99
C MET A 35 0.42 -14.46 4.76
N GLY A 36 -0.80 -14.25 4.28
CA GLY A 36 -1.85 -13.54 5.00
C GLY A 36 -2.01 -14.06 6.42
N ARG A 37 -2.28 -13.15 7.36
CA ARG A 37 -2.63 -13.48 8.74
C ARG A 37 -3.90 -14.32 8.75
N GLY A 38 -3.75 -15.63 8.95
CA GLY A 38 -4.82 -16.53 9.37
C GLY A 38 -5.11 -17.63 8.36
N GLU A 39 -4.30 -18.68 8.40
CA GLU A 39 -4.64 -19.99 7.84
C GLU A 39 -5.81 -20.60 8.64
N ASP A 40 -7.01 -20.10 8.39
CA ASP A 40 -8.17 -20.97 8.35
C ASP A 40 -8.34 -21.31 6.86
N ASP A 41 -7.92 -22.49 6.44
CA ASP A 41 -8.13 -23.00 5.08
C ASP A 41 -9.64 -22.90 4.74
N ILE A 42 -10.05 -21.86 4.00
CA ILE A 42 -11.45 -21.62 3.63
C ILE A 42 -11.94 -22.76 2.73
N ASP A 43 -11.04 -23.44 2.01
CA ASP A 43 -11.40 -24.63 1.23
C ASP A 43 -11.79 -25.82 2.13
N SER A 44 -11.30 -25.87 3.37
CA SER A 44 -11.73 -26.86 4.38
C SER A 44 -13.10 -26.56 5.01
N TYR A 45 -13.65 -25.36 4.81
CA TYR A 45 -14.91 -24.97 5.44
C TYR A 45 -16.12 -25.69 4.83
N PRO A 46 -17.11 -26.09 5.67
CA PRO A 46 -18.36 -26.64 5.17
C PRO A 46 -19.13 -25.57 4.39
N ASP A 47 -19.89 -25.98 3.37
CA ASP A 47 -20.64 -25.06 2.49
C ASP A 47 -21.55 -24.08 3.25
N SER A 48 -22.07 -24.47 4.42
CA SER A 48 -22.96 -23.64 5.23
C SER A 48 -22.25 -22.51 5.99
N LYS A 49 -20.92 -22.54 6.08
CA LYS A 49 -20.11 -21.53 6.79
C LYS A 49 -20.26 -20.18 6.10
N LEU A 50 -20.31 -19.13 6.92
CA LEU A 50 -20.32 -17.75 6.46
C LEU A 50 -18.94 -17.14 6.62
N ILE A 51 -18.46 -16.50 5.56
CA ILE A 51 -17.22 -15.73 5.50
C ILE A 51 -17.55 -14.24 5.29
N SER A 52 -16.64 -13.36 5.69
CA SER A 52 -16.80 -11.92 5.48
C SER A 52 -16.43 -11.52 4.05
N GLU A 53 -16.61 -10.24 3.71
CA GLU A 53 -16.20 -9.76 2.39
C GLU A 53 -14.70 -9.64 2.25
N GLU A 54 -13.99 -9.39 3.35
CA GLU A 54 -12.54 -9.38 3.44
C GLU A 54 -11.98 -10.80 3.20
N SER A 55 -12.53 -11.80 3.91
CA SER A 55 -12.12 -13.20 3.71
C SER A 55 -12.45 -13.72 2.30
N LEU A 56 -13.57 -13.27 1.70
CA LEU A 56 -13.85 -13.63 0.31
C LEU A 56 -12.88 -12.96 -0.65
N ALA A 57 -12.61 -11.67 -0.47
CA ALA A 57 -11.65 -10.91 -1.28
C ALA A 57 -10.27 -11.59 -1.29
N GLU A 58 -9.82 -12.02 -0.12
CA GLU A 58 -8.60 -12.80 0.03
C GLU A 58 -8.68 -14.18 -0.63
N TRP A 59 -9.79 -14.92 -0.44
CA TRP A 59 -9.96 -16.27 -0.98
C TRP A 59 -9.93 -16.33 -2.51
N ILE A 60 -10.50 -15.33 -3.20
CA ILE A 60 -10.58 -15.33 -4.67
C ILE A 60 -9.61 -14.34 -5.34
N ASP A 61 -8.69 -13.76 -4.57
CA ASP A 61 -7.70 -12.76 -5.02
C ASP A 61 -8.34 -11.56 -5.74
N GLU A 62 -9.37 -10.96 -5.11
CA GLU A 62 -10.10 -9.82 -5.64
C GLU A 62 -10.19 -8.67 -4.64
N SER A 63 -10.32 -7.44 -5.15
CA SER A 63 -10.50 -6.29 -4.24
C SER A 63 -11.90 -6.26 -3.63
N ILE A 64 -12.03 -5.78 -2.38
CA ILE A 64 -13.33 -5.54 -1.74
C ILE A 64 -14.20 -4.60 -2.59
N SER A 65 -13.59 -3.63 -3.27
CA SER A 65 -14.30 -2.73 -4.20
C SER A 65 -14.89 -3.48 -5.40
N THR A 66 -14.17 -4.47 -5.93
CA THR A 66 -14.66 -5.37 -6.98
C THR A 66 -15.90 -6.12 -6.48
N LEU A 67 -15.83 -6.73 -5.30
CA LEU A 67 -16.97 -7.43 -4.68
C LEU A 67 -18.18 -6.50 -4.49
N GLN A 68 -17.96 -5.27 -4.01
CA GLN A 68 -19.02 -4.26 -3.87
C GLN A 68 -19.70 -3.95 -5.21
N LYS A 69 -18.92 -3.73 -6.27
CA LYS A 69 -19.44 -3.48 -7.63
C LYS A 69 -20.18 -4.71 -8.18
N TRP A 70 -19.70 -5.91 -7.91
CA TRP A 70 -20.36 -7.15 -8.31
C TRP A 70 -21.71 -7.33 -7.64
N ARG A 71 -21.87 -6.92 -6.39
CA ARG A 71 -23.18 -6.91 -5.71
C ARG A 71 -24.17 -5.96 -6.37
N VAL A 72 -23.70 -4.79 -6.82
CA VAL A 72 -24.56 -3.81 -7.53
C VAL A 72 -24.95 -4.32 -8.92
N SER A 73 -24.00 -4.93 -9.64
CA SER A 73 -24.20 -5.38 -11.01
C SER A 73 -24.76 -6.81 -11.15
N GLY A 74 -24.91 -7.53 -10.03
CA GLY A 74 -25.39 -8.91 -10.01
C GLY A 74 -24.43 -9.92 -10.64
N LYS A 75 -23.12 -9.61 -10.70
CA LYS A 75 -22.11 -10.43 -11.39
C LYS A 75 -21.32 -11.39 -10.47
N GLY A 76 -21.37 -11.15 -9.15
CA GLY A 76 -20.60 -11.92 -8.16
C GLY A 76 -21.39 -13.05 -7.49
N PRO A 77 -20.78 -13.74 -6.52
CA PRO A 77 -21.44 -14.80 -5.77
C PRO A 77 -22.63 -14.26 -4.97
N LYS A 78 -23.59 -15.15 -4.67
CA LYS A 78 -24.76 -14.79 -3.84
C LYS A 78 -24.26 -14.36 -2.46
N PHE A 79 -24.89 -13.31 -1.92
CA PHE A 79 -24.51 -12.75 -0.64
C PHE A 79 -25.70 -12.68 0.31
N ILE A 80 -25.40 -12.71 1.60
CA ILE A 80 -26.36 -12.52 2.69
C ILE A 80 -26.17 -11.11 3.23
N LYS A 81 -27.21 -10.28 3.06
CA LYS A 81 -27.25 -8.95 3.68
C LYS A 81 -27.63 -9.09 5.16
N LYS A 82 -26.68 -8.92 6.06
CA LYS A 82 -26.95 -8.75 7.49
C LYS A 82 -27.23 -7.27 7.79
N PRO A 83 -27.78 -6.91 8.96
CA PRO A 83 -28.09 -5.53 9.29
C PRO A 83 -26.91 -4.55 9.26
N LYS A 84 -25.67 -5.02 9.50
CA LYS A 84 -24.47 -4.18 9.61
C LYS A 84 -23.34 -4.54 8.63
N ASN A 85 -23.39 -5.71 8.00
CA ASN A 85 -22.34 -6.21 7.13
C ASN A 85 -22.89 -7.16 6.06
N ILE A 86 -22.05 -7.49 5.09
CA ILE A 86 -22.31 -8.53 4.11
C ILE A 86 -21.56 -9.79 4.51
N ALA A 87 -22.17 -10.94 4.27
CA ALA A 87 -21.51 -12.23 4.41
C ALA A 87 -21.75 -13.08 3.18
N TYR A 88 -20.81 -13.98 2.90
CA TYR A 88 -20.91 -14.94 1.82
C TYR A 88 -20.97 -16.34 2.40
N ARG A 89 -21.80 -17.18 1.82
CA ARG A 89 -21.81 -18.60 2.15
C ARG A 89 -20.77 -19.28 1.27
N VAL A 90 -19.91 -20.10 1.88
CA VAL A 90 -18.83 -20.80 1.17
C VAL A 90 -19.36 -21.59 -0.03
N GLY A 91 -20.46 -22.33 0.13
CA GLY A 91 -21.06 -23.10 -0.97
C GLY A 91 -21.57 -22.24 -2.14
N ASP A 92 -22.13 -21.05 -1.86
CA ASP A 92 -22.61 -20.14 -2.91
C ASP A 92 -21.44 -19.52 -3.72
N VAL A 93 -20.27 -19.39 -3.09
CA VAL A 93 -19.04 -18.92 -3.76
C VAL A 93 -18.45 -20.02 -4.64
N ARG A 94 -18.37 -21.27 -4.14
CA ARG A 94 -17.93 -22.43 -4.92
C ARG A 94 -18.81 -22.63 -6.17
N GLU A 95 -20.14 -22.61 -5.99
CA GLU A 95 -21.09 -22.69 -7.10
C GLU A 95 -20.85 -21.58 -8.13
N TRP A 96 -20.53 -20.36 -7.69
CA TRP A 96 -20.23 -19.25 -8.60
C TRP A 96 -18.92 -19.47 -9.36
N LEU A 97 -17.86 -19.93 -8.70
CA LEU A 97 -16.57 -20.26 -9.35
C LEU A 97 -16.72 -21.39 -10.37
N ASP A 98 -17.48 -22.44 -10.03
CA ASP A 98 -17.79 -23.54 -10.94
C ASP A 98 -18.49 -23.02 -12.21
N ASN A 99 -19.40 -22.05 -12.07
CA ASN A 99 -20.09 -21.42 -13.19
C ASN A 99 -19.19 -20.50 -14.05
N LEU A 100 -18.05 -20.05 -13.51
CA LEU A 100 -17.04 -19.29 -14.25
C LEU A 100 -16.02 -20.19 -14.96
N THR A 101 -16.00 -21.48 -14.63
CA THR A 101 -15.07 -22.45 -15.24
C THR A 101 -15.43 -22.67 -16.71
N VAL A 102 -14.46 -22.47 -17.59
CA VAL A 102 -14.59 -22.67 -19.05
C VAL A 102 -13.47 -23.60 -19.56
N ALA A 103 -13.74 -24.37 -20.61
CA ALA A 103 -12.81 -25.39 -21.10
C ALA A 103 -11.78 -24.83 -22.11
N SER A 104 -11.98 -23.61 -22.63
CA SER A 104 -11.07 -22.97 -23.58
C SER A 104 -11.20 -21.45 -23.55
N THR A 105 -10.11 -20.74 -23.85
CA THR A 105 -10.09 -19.28 -24.01
C THR A 105 -11.04 -18.78 -25.11
N ALA A 106 -11.36 -19.61 -26.11
CA ALA A 106 -12.38 -19.33 -27.11
C ALA A 106 -13.81 -19.37 -26.54
N GLU A 107 -14.06 -20.22 -25.54
CA GLU A 107 -15.33 -20.30 -24.81
C GLU A 107 -15.48 -19.11 -23.83
N SER A 108 -14.35 -18.61 -23.32
CA SER A 108 -14.25 -17.39 -22.52
C SER A 108 -14.77 -16.14 -23.25
N HIS A 109 -14.54 -16.05 -24.57
CA HIS A 109 -14.91 -14.88 -25.39
C HIS A 109 -16.43 -14.62 -25.50
N VAL A 110 -17.27 -15.64 -25.31
CA VAL A 110 -18.74 -15.50 -25.36
C VAL A 110 -19.33 -14.97 -24.04
N ARG A 111 -18.59 -15.07 -22.93
CA ARG A 111 -19.04 -14.62 -21.59
C ARG A 111 -18.28 -13.39 -21.07
N LEU A 112 -17.04 -13.17 -21.50
CA LEU A 112 -16.17 -12.04 -21.10
C LEU A 112 -16.62 -10.67 -21.61
N HIS A 113 -17.49 -10.58 -22.61
CA HIS A 113 -18.02 -9.30 -23.12
C HIS A 113 -18.84 -8.49 -22.08
N ARG A 114 -19.03 -9.03 -20.86
CA ARG A 114 -19.59 -8.33 -19.70
C ARG A 114 -18.55 -7.70 -18.75
N LEU A 115 -17.24 -7.92 -18.92
CA LEU A 115 -16.20 -7.54 -17.95
C LEU A 115 -15.02 -6.73 -18.51
N GLU A 116 -14.91 -6.53 -19.82
CA GLU A 116 -13.74 -5.92 -20.49
C GLU A 116 -13.51 -4.41 -20.27
N GLY A 117 -14.03 -3.82 -19.19
CA GLY A 117 -13.82 -2.40 -18.88
C GLY A 117 -12.76 -2.10 -17.82
N ILE A 118 -12.18 -3.09 -17.13
CA ILE A 118 -11.56 -2.86 -15.81
C ILE A 118 -10.35 -3.77 -15.55
N PHE A 119 -9.35 -3.80 -16.42
CA PHE A 119 -8.05 -4.38 -16.08
C PHE A 119 -7.03 -3.26 -15.90
N ASP A 120 -6.73 -2.88 -14.66
CA ASP A 120 -5.60 -2.01 -14.32
C ASP A 120 -4.54 -2.88 -13.63
N ALA A 121 -3.52 -3.27 -14.40
CA ALA A 121 -2.41 -4.11 -13.98
C ALA A 121 -1.41 -3.32 -13.11
N LYS A 122 -1.78 -3.00 -11.88
CA LYS A 122 -0.92 -2.27 -10.94
C LYS A 122 -0.95 -2.94 -9.57
N PHE A 123 0.20 -2.96 -8.91
CA PHE A 123 0.49 -3.55 -7.60
C PHE A 123 0.98 -5.00 -7.62
N PHE A 124 2.25 -5.18 -7.99
CA PHE A 124 3.04 -6.29 -7.45
C PHE A 124 4.33 -5.73 -6.82
N PRO A 125 4.69 -6.16 -5.61
CA PRO A 125 5.90 -5.73 -4.94
C PRO A 125 7.13 -6.23 -5.72
N PRO A 126 8.25 -5.50 -5.68
CA PRO A 126 9.43 -5.87 -6.45
C PRO A 126 10.19 -7.03 -5.80
N THR A 127 10.86 -7.77 -6.68
CA THR A 127 11.79 -8.85 -6.33
C THR A 127 12.89 -8.29 -5.40
N PRO A 128 13.25 -8.98 -4.31
CA PRO A 128 14.34 -8.54 -3.44
C PRO A 128 15.61 -8.27 -4.23
N LEU A 129 16.31 -7.20 -3.83
CA LEU A 129 17.63 -6.85 -4.32
C LEU A 129 18.65 -7.17 -3.23
N ILE A 130 19.81 -7.70 -3.60
CA ILE A 130 20.89 -8.11 -2.70
C ILE A 130 22.06 -7.15 -2.85
N ILE A 131 22.53 -6.62 -1.73
CA ILE A 131 23.69 -5.73 -1.66
C ILE A 131 24.94 -6.62 -1.65
N CYS A 132 25.82 -6.39 -2.63
CA CYS A 132 27.09 -7.08 -2.73
C CYS A 132 28.24 -6.07 -2.74
N SER A 133 29.28 -6.31 -1.95
CA SER A 133 30.46 -5.44 -1.81
C SER A 133 31.23 -5.22 -3.12
N SER A 134 31.07 -6.13 -4.07
CA SER A 134 31.72 -6.10 -5.38
C SER A 134 30.97 -5.28 -6.44
N GLN A 135 29.76 -4.79 -6.13
CA GLN A 135 28.89 -4.08 -7.08
C GLN A 135 28.42 -2.75 -6.49
N ALA A 136 28.32 -1.72 -7.34
CA ALA A 136 27.84 -0.40 -6.93
C ALA A 136 26.30 -0.34 -6.81
N GLU A 137 25.57 -1.20 -7.53
CA GLU A 137 24.11 -1.28 -7.48
C GLU A 137 23.67 -2.64 -6.89
N PRO A 138 22.59 -2.67 -6.09
CA PRO A 138 22.00 -3.91 -5.60
C PRO A 138 21.53 -4.81 -6.75
N MET A 139 21.83 -6.11 -6.66
CA MET A 139 21.51 -7.08 -7.70
C MET A 139 20.16 -7.76 -7.44
N PRO A 140 19.38 -8.14 -8.47
CA PRO A 140 18.22 -9.01 -8.29
C PRO A 140 18.58 -10.30 -7.55
N PHE A 141 17.69 -10.76 -6.66
CA PHE A 141 17.91 -11.91 -5.79
C PHE A 141 18.47 -13.17 -6.48
N PHE A 142 17.98 -13.51 -7.67
CA PHE A 142 18.45 -14.72 -8.35
C PHE A 142 19.83 -14.53 -8.98
N ASP A 143 20.17 -13.30 -9.36
CA ASP A 143 21.46 -12.98 -9.97
C ASP A 143 22.57 -13.01 -8.90
N SER A 144 22.26 -12.62 -7.66
CA SER A 144 23.20 -12.65 -6.53
C SER A 144 23.57 -14.04 -6.03
N LEU A 145 22.83 -15.09 -6.41
CA LEU A 145 23.17 -16.47 -6.05
C LEU A 145 24.51 -16.92 -6.66
N THR A 146 25.00 -16.19 -7.67
CA THR A 146 26.30 -16.44 -8.30
C THR A 146 27.46 -15.71 -7.59
N ALA A 147 27.16 -14.78 -6.70
CA ALA A 147 28.17 -14.02 -5.97
C ALA A 147 28.82 -14.87 -4.85
N PRO A 148 30.10 -14.63 -4.52
CA PRO A 148 30.73 -15.25 -3.36
C PRO A 148 29.94 -14.93 -2.07
N PRO A 149 29.69 -15.90 -1.18
CA PRO A 149 28.91 -15.69 0.05
C PRO A 149 29.41 -14.53 0.91
N GLU A 150 30.74 -14.36 0.99
CA GLU A 150 31.42 -13.29 1.72
C GLU A 150 31.21 -11.89 1.12
N ALA A 151 30.79 -11.81 -0.14
CA ALA A 151 30.51 -10.55 -0.80
C ALA A 151 29.08 -10.05 -0.51
N VAL A 152 28.21 -10.87 0.07
CA VAL A 152 26.81 -10.54 0.34
C VAL A 152 26.68 -9.85 1.70
N GLU A 153 26.34 -8.57 1.68
CA GLU A 153 26.35 -7.71 2.88
C GLU A 153 24.96 -7.36 3.39
N GLY A 154 23.92 -7.55 2.58
CA GLY A 154 22.56 -7.20 2.94
C GLY A 154 21.55 -7.43 1.82
N PHE A 155 20.30 -7.03 2.06
CA PHE A 155 19.25 -7.02 1.05
C PHE A 155 18.36 -5.80 1.24
N ILE A 156 17.68 -5.43 0.16
CA ILE A 156 16.67 -4.37 0.11
C ILE A 156 15.46 -4.97 -0.61
N LEU A 157 14.31 -4.94 0.04
CA LEU A 157 13.02 -5.02 -0.64
C LEU A 157 12.68 -3.58 -1.02
N ASP A 158 12.35 -3.28 -2.27
CA ASP A 158 11.97 -1.91 -2.69
C ASP A 158 10.64 -1.43 -2.03
N TYR A 159 10.14 -2.16 -1.02
CA TYR A 159 9.15 -1.67 -0.08
C TYR A 159 9.75 -1.43 1.31
N VAL A 160 10.15 -0.19 1.49
CA VAL A 160 9.98 0.55 2.73
C VAL A 160 8.51 0.46 3.17
N GLU A 161 8.24 -0.10 4.35
CA GLU A 161 6.96 -0.15 5.08
C GLU A 161 5.72 0.20 4.24
N HIS A 162 5.12 -0.80 3.59
CA HIS A 162 3.82 -0.62 2.95
C HIS A 162 2.73 -0.54 4.03
N TYR A 163 2.55 0.64 4.59
CA TYR A 163 1.39 0.93 5.40
C TYR A 163 0.17 0.96 4.47
N SER A 164 -0.69 -0.03 4.63
CA SER A 164 -1.85 -0.24 3.77
C SER A 164 -2.92 0.81 4.01
N THR A 165 -2.91 1.44 5.19
CA THR A 165 -3.92 2.40 5.59
C THR A 165 -3.32 3.66 6.22
N PRO A 166 -4.00 4.81 6.11
CA PRO A 166 -3.57 6.07 6.71
C PRO A 166 -3.52 6.01 8.26
N GLU A 167 -4.25 5.10 8.91
CA GLU A 167 -4.22 4.87 10.36
C GLU A 167 -2.89 4.26 10.82
N GLU A 168 -2.25 3.44 9.99
CA GLU A 168 -0.97 2.85 10.31
C GLU A 168 0.15 3.90 10.23
N ASN A 169 0.23 4.67 9.15
CA ASN A 169 1.15 5.80 9.03
C ASN A 169 0.69 6.81 7.96
N LEU A 170 0.17 7.94 8.44
CA LEU A 170 -0.41 8.98 7.59
C LEU A 170 0.61 9.61 6.62
N ALA A 171 1.85 9.83 7.08
CA ALA A 171 2.92 10.42 6.27
C ALA A 171 3.31 9.50 5.10
N ALA A 172 3.46 8.19 5.37
CA ALA A 172 3.78 7.21 4.34
C ALA A 172 2.64 7.04 3.33
N TRP A 173 1.40 6.95 3.81
CA TRP A 173 0.22 6.87 2.96
C TRP A 173 0.10 8.09 2.05
N LEU A 174 0.26 9.29 2.60
CA LEU A 174 0.14 10.54 1.87
C LEU A 174 1.22 10.66 0.78
N TYR A 175 2.48 10.34 1.11
CA TYR A 175 3.58 10.30 0.14
C TYR A 175 3.23 9.46 -1.09
N ASN A 176 2.70 8.25 -0.88
CA ASN A 176 2.36 7.33 -1.97
C ASN A 176 1.19 7.83 -2.84
N LYS A 177 0.28 8.63 -2.28
CA LYS A 177 -0.90 9.14 -2.98
C LYS A 177 -0.68 10.46 -3.72
N MET A 178 0.19 11.34 -3.20
CA MET A 178 0.45 12.67 -3.77
C MET A 178 0.95 12.66 -5.22
N GLY A 179 1.53 11.56 -5.71
CA GLY A 179 1.96 11.43 -7.10
C GLY A 179 0.88 10.98 -8.09
N SER A 180 -0.29 10.55 -7.61
CA SER A 180 -1.32 9.88 -8.44
C SER A 180 -2.74 10.43 -8.28
N ALA A 181 -2.98 11.32 -7.30
CA ALA A 181 -4.28 11.90 -7.00
C ALA A 181 -4.16 13.40 -6.70
N SER A 182 -5.24 14.16 -6.91
CA SER A 182 -5.31 15.55 -6.43
C SER A 182 -5.52 15.60 -4.91
N LEU A 183 -5.09 16.66 -4.24
CA LEU A 183 -5.31 16.82 -2.80
C LEU A 183 -6.80 16.90 -2.46
N ALA A 184 -7.62 17.43 -3.37
CA ALA A 184 -9.08 17.41 -3.23
C ALA A 184 -9.64 15.98 -3.11
N ASP A 185 -9.12 15.03 -3.91
CA ASP A 185 -9.53 13.63 -3.85
C ASP A 185 -9.07 12.95 -2.54
N LEU A 186 -7.99 13.46 -1.95
CA LEU A 186 -7.43 12.93 -0.70
C LEU A 186 -8.09 13.52 0.56
N HIS A 187 -8.86 14.60 0.45
CA HIS A 187 -9.45 15.28 1.61
C HIS A 187 -10.41 14.38 2.41
N LYS A 188 -11.33 13.69 1.72
CA LYS A 188 -12.29 12.78 2.37
C LYS A 188 -11.60 11.60 3.09
N PRO A 189 -10.73 10.80 2.44
CA PRO A 189 -10.06 9.69 3.13
C PRO A 189 -9.15 10.16 4.26
N MET A 190 -8.52 11.32 4.13
CA MET A 190 -7.72 11.93 5.20
C MET A 190 -8.58 12.25 6.43
N LYS A 191 -9.74 12.89 6.23
CA LYS A 191 -10.68 13.22 7.29
C LYS A 191 -11.19 11.97 8.01
N GLU A 192 -11.50 10.92 7.27
CA GLU A 192 -11.92 9.63 7.81
C GLU A 192 -10.79 8.99 8.65
N ALA A 193 -9.56 8.99 8.14
CA ALA A 193 -8.41 8.44 8.84
C ALA A 193 -8.11 9.16 10.16
N LEU A 194 -8.14 10.49 10.15
CA LEU A 194 -7.92 11.30 11.36
C LEU A 194 -9.03 11.06 12.39
N ALA A 195 -10.28 10.93 11.95
CA ALA A 195 -11.39 10.53 12.81
C ALA A 195 -11.23 9.12 13.40
N ASN A 196 -10.53 8.23 12.69
CA ASN A 196 -10.19 6.88 13.13
C ASN A 196 -8.90 6.80 13.97
N GLY A 197 -8.28 7.93 14.30
CA GLY A 197 -7.10 7.99 15.16
C GLY A 197 -5.76 7.92 14.43
N ALA A 198 -5.72 8.16 13.11
CA ALA A 198 -4.46 8.39 12.41
C ALA A 198 -3.69 9.54 13.05
N ASN A 199 -2.39 9.35 13.26
CA ASN A 199 -1.53 10.36 13.85
C ASN A 199 -0.79 11.16 12.74
N PRO A 200 -1.10 12.46 12.55
CA PRO A 200 -0.45 13.26 11.52
C PRO A 200 1.03 13.58 11.80
N ASN A 201 1.47 13.40 13.04
CA ASN A 201 2.86 13.64 13.48
C ASN A 201 3.73 12.39 13.45
N ARG A 202 3.16 11.22 13.12
CA ARG A 202 3.95 10.00 12.95
C ARG A 202 4.85 10.17 11.73
N LYS A 203 6.16 10.11 11.95
CA LYS A 203 7.16 10.16 10.88
C LYS A 203 7.18 8.84 10.12
N ALA A 204 7.46 8.93 8.82
CA ALA A 204 7.77 7.80 7.96
C ALA A 204 9.27 7.81 7.66
N LYS A 205 9.83 6.63 7.43
CA LYS A 205 11.23 6.46 7.01
C LYS A 205 11.22 5.89 5.61
N ARG A 206 12.20 6.24 4.77
CA ARG A 206 12.39 5.71 3.42
C ARG A 206 13.84 5.74 3.02
N VAL A 207 14.31 4.66 2.42
CA VAL A 207 15.63 4.62 1.80
C VAL A 207 15.57 5.32 0.44
N ILE A 208 16.44 6.30 0.24
CA ILE A 208 16.64 7.02 -1.03
C ILE A 208 18.13 6.94 -1.36
N GLY A 209 18.49 6.11 -2.35
CA GLY A 209 19.90 5.77 -2.62
C GLY A 209 20.52 5.05 -1.41
N GLU A 210 21.65 5.55 -0.91
CA GLU A 210 22.36 5.02 0.26
C GLU A 210 21.81 5.56 1.61
N ASN A 211 20.86 6.49 1.58
CA ASN A 211 20.45 7.23 2.78
C ASN A 211 19.06 6.82 3.28
N LEU A 212 18.94 6.55 4.58
CA LEU A 212 17.65 6.46 5.25
C LEU A 212 17.13 7.88 5.53
N VAL A 213 16.12 8.29 4.80
CA VAL A 213 15.45 9.58 4.92
C VAL A 213 14.22 9.43 5.79
N GLU A 214 14.13 10.20 6.87
CA GLU A 214 12.93 10.33 7.68
C GLU A 214 12.16 11.59 7.26
N PHE A 215 10.84 11.49 7.12
CA PHE A 215 9.97 12.59 6.71
C PHE A 215 8.61 12.54 7.42
N SER A 216 8.01 13.70 7.62
CA SER A 216 6.69 13.89 8.23
C SER A 216 5.66 14.37 7.21
N VAL A 217 4.37 14.39 7.58
CA VAL A 217 3.32 15.04 6.78
C VAL A 217 3.67 16.50 6.50
N ALA A 218 4.23 17.20 7.48
CA ALA A 218 4.62 18.61 7.35
C ALA A 218 5.74 18.81 6.33
N ASP A 219 6.73 17.92 6.28
CA ASP A 219 7.81 17.95 5.27
C ASP A 219 7.29 17.73 3.84
N LEU A 220 6.28 16.86 3.69
CA LEU A 220 5.64 16.61 2.39
C LEU A 220 4.87 17.83 1.89
N LEU A 221 4.12 18.47 2.79
CA LEU A 221 3.37 19.69 2.46
C LEU A 221 4.31 20.85 2.12
N ALA A 222 5.44 20.98 2.83
CA ALA A 222 6.45 21.99 2.53
C ALA A 222 7.09 21.76 1.15
N THR A 223 7.32 20.51 0.76
CA THR A 223 7.98 20.18 -0.52
C THR A 223 7.02 20.02 -1.70
N PHE A 224 5.70 20.10 -1.47
CA PHE A 224 4.70 20.08 -2.53
C PHE A 224 4.94 21.23 -3.51
N LYS A 225 4.78 20.96 -4.81
CA LYS A 225 4.99 21.93 -5.90
C LYS A 225 3.78 22.05 -6.83
N GLY A 226 2.69 21.35 -6.54
CA GLY A 226 1.49 21.34 -7.37
C GLY A 226 0.65 22.62 -7.20
N THR A 227 -0.09 22.98 -8.24
CA THR A 227 -1.19 23.96 -8.14
C THR A 227 -2.46 23.21 -7.77
N ASP A 228 -2.87 23.27 -6.49
CA ASP A 228 -4.07 22.56 -6.02
C ASP A 228 -5.00 23.49 -5.23
N PHE A 229 -6.28 23.51 -5.63
CA PHE A 229 -7.32 24.32 -5.00
C PHE A 229 -7.72 23.81 -3.61
N GLY A 230 -7.42 22.54 -3.28
CA GLY A 230 -7.74 21.93 -1.97
C GLY A 230 -6.64 22.07 -0.91
N PHE A 231 -5.47 22.62 -1.24
CA PHE A 231 -4.30 22.64 -0.35
C PHE A 231 -4.60 23.34 0.99
N GLY A 232 -5.30 24.48 0.98
CA GLY A 232 -5.62 25.24 2.20
C GLY A 232 -6.55 24.49 3.16
N GLU A 233 -7.62 23.88 2.64
CA GLU A 233 -8.53 23.04 3.45
C GLU A 233 -7.81 21.82 4.02
N PHE A 234 -6.91 21.24 3.22
CA PHE A 234 -6.09 20.10 3.59
C PHE A 234 -5.17 20.41 4.78
N VAL A 235 -4.47 21.56 4.73
CA VAL A 235 -3.61 22.02 5.83
C VAL A 235 -4.45 22.37 7.07
N TYR A 236 -5.61 23.00 6.89
CA TYR A 236 -6.49 23.36 8.00
C TYR A 236 -6.97 22.12 8.77
N LEU A 237 -7.41 21.08 8.05
CA LEU A 237 -7.84 19.79 8.61
C LEU A 237 -6.73 19.15 9.46
N LEU A 238 -5.50 19.14 8.96
CA LEU A 238 -4.36 18.55 9.67
C LEU A 238 -3.98 19.37 10.92
N LEU A 239 -4.05 20.70 10.85
CA LEU A 239 -3.84 21.56 12.02
C LEU A 239 -4.97 21.45 13.05
N ASP A 240 -6.21 21.12 12.66
CA ASP A 240 -7.30 20.78 13.60
C ASP A 240 -7.06 19.45 14.33
N HIS A 241 -6.12 18.66 13.83
CA HIS A 241 -5.69 17.38 14.40
C HIS A 241 -4.23 17.43 14.88
N ASP A 242 -3.82 18.59 15.38
CA ASP A 242 -2.54 18.80 16.06
C ASP A 242 -1.30 18.52 15.21
N LEU A 243 -1.36 18.72 13.87
CA LEU A 243 -0.17 18.67 13.03
C LEU A 243 0.91 19.65 13.54
N ASP A 244 2.06 19.09 13.89
CA ASP A 244 3.24 19.81 14.31
C ASP A 244 4.07 20.22 13.09
N VAL A 245 4.25 21.53 12.94
CA VAL A 245 5.03 22.14 11.86
C VAL A 245 6.32 22.81 12.38
N SER A 246 6.66 22.61 13.65
CA SER A 246 7.77 23.32 14.31
C SER A 246 9.15 22.94 13.78
N ASP A 247 9.32 21.67 13.38
CA ASP A 247 10.57 21.10 12.87
C ASP A 247 10.69 21.10 11.33
N VAL A 248 9.76 21.75 10.61
CA VAL A 248 9.73 21.73 9.14
C VAL A 248 11.00 22.37 8.58
N LYS A 249 11.75 21.60 7.80
CA LYS A 249 12.92 22.11 7.08
C LYS A 249 12.47 22.99 5.93
N ASP A 250 12.86 24.27 5.98
CA ASP A 250 12.55 25.29 4.96
C ASP A 250 11.06 25.33 4.60
N PRO A 251 10.18 25.79 5.53
CA PRO A 251 8.74 25.87 5.28
C PRO A 251 8.52 26.68 4.01
N SER A 252 8.05 26.01 2.96
CA SER A 252 8.06 26.61 1.65
C SER A 252 7.14 27.81 1.59
N VAL A 253 7.44 28.65 0.62
CA VAL A 253 6.60 29.79 0.26
C VAL A 253 5.15 29.34 0.06
N GLN A 254 4.85 28.13 -0.40
CA GLN A 254 3.47 27.62 -0.57
C GLN A 254 2.74 27.33 0.75
N LEU A 255 3.42 26.70 1.72
CA LEU A 255 2.88 26.49 3.08
C LEU A 255 2.55 27.85 3.73
N MET A 256 3.37 28.86 3.46
CA MET A 256 3.21 30.23 3.95
C MET A 256 2.31 31.12 3.08
N GLN A 257 2.07 30.78 1.80
CA GLN A 257 1.30 31.53 0.79
C GLN A 257 -0.12 31.02 0.59
N ALA A 258 -0.61 30.03 1.35
CA ALA A 258 -2.04 29.72 1.48
C ALA A 258 -2.87 30.88 2.11
N VAL A 259 -2.37 32.09 1.96
CA VAL A 259 -2.84 33.43 2.31
C VAL A 259 -3.93 33.82 1.34
N ASN A 260 -5.07 33.12 1.44
CA ASN A 260 -6.37 33.73 1.18
C ASN A 260 -7.35 33.48 2.34
N ALA A 261 -6.96 32.70 3.35
CA ALA A 261 -7.72 32.48 4.58
C ALA A 261 -6.96 33.08 5.78
N HIS A 262 -7.38 34.26 6.22
CA HIS A 262 -6.81 34.96 7.39
C HIS A 262 -6.70 34.06 8.64
N HIS A 263 -7.66 33.15 8.83
CA HIS A 263 -7.67 32.16 9.91
C HIS A 263 -6.53 31.14 9.83
N LEU A 264 -6.23 30.62 8.64
CA LEU A 264 -5.20 29.59 8.44
C LEU A 264 -3.81 30.16 8.73
N HIS A 265 -3.55 31.39 8.31
CA HIS A 265 -2.31 32.11 8.59
C HIS A 265 -2.04 32.26 10.09
N HIS A 266 -3.04 32.70 10.87
CA HIS A 266 -2.88 32.85 12.33
C HIS A 266 -2.62 31.52 13.03
N LYS A 267 -3.30 30.44 12.59
CA LYS A 267 -3.11 29.10 13.16
C LYS A 267 -1.72 28.53 12.87
N LEU A 268 -1.23 28.69 11.64
CA LEU A 268 0.15 28.34 11.26
C LEU A 268 1.19 29.15 12.06
N GLN A 269 0.98 30.46 12.21
CA GLN A 269 1.89 31.29 13.00
C GLN A 269 1.93 30.91 14.49
N SER A 270 0.83 30.41 15.05
CA SER A 270 0.82 29.94 16.45
C SER A 270 1.56 28.62 16.68
N THR A 271 1.77 27.82 15.63
CA THR A 271 2.47 26.52 15.71
C THR A 271 3.96 26.62 15.37
N LEU A 272 4.37 27.63 14.60
CA LEU A 272 5.79 27.85 14.26
C LEU A 272 6.58 28.41 15.46
N PRO A 273 7.85 27.99 15.66
CA PRO A 273 8.72 28.56 16.68
C PRO A 273 8.95 30.06 16.41
N GLN A 274 8.58 30.90 17.37
CA GLN A 274 8.87 32.34 17.34
C GLN A 274 10.39 32.52 17.38
N LYS A 275 10.99 32.91 16.25
CA LYS A 275 12.42 33.28 16.23
C LYS A 275 12.60 34.49 17.16
N PRO A 276 13.53 34.47 18.14
CA PRO A 276 13.75 35.64 18.98
C PRO A 276 14.16 36.83 18.09
N PRO A 277 13.69 38.05 18.40
CA PRO A 277 13.99 39.22 17.59
C PRO A 277 15.51 39.39 17.50
N GLN A 278 16.02 39.40 16.26
CA GLN A 278 17.42 39.72 16.01
C GLN A 278 17.67 41.14 16.53
N SER A 279 18.50 41.22 17.56
CA SER A 279 18.98 42.47 18.17
C SER A 279 20.13 43.05 17.36
#